data_AF-A0A3N0ZTA6-F1
#
_entry.id   AF-A0A3N0ZTA6-F1
#
_cell.length_a   1.000
_cell.length_b   1.000
_cell.length_c   1.000
_cell.angle_alpha   90.00
_cell.angle_beta   90.00
_cell.angle_gamma   90.00
#
_symmetry.space_group_name_H-M   'P 1'
#
loop_
_entity.id
_entity.type
_entity.pdbx_description
1 polymer ?
#
loop_
_entity_poly.entity_id
_entity_poly.type
_entity_poly.pdbx_seq_one_letter_code
_entity_poly.pdbx_strand_id
1 'polypeptide(L)'
;MPIVVTTAEIPAGQSKPIKIKTGPKKIVVVNPYGGTGTVEFFINDLPVYIYYNPMIIEPGGTFNIPDTLNNPNEPTDDNYFCFHNWDEDGKAVVVKVSDVIIP
;
A
#
# COMPACT_ATOMS: atom_id res chain seq x y z
N MET A 1 17.55 12.22 -5.23
CA MET A 1 16.23 12.52 -5.79
C MET A 1 15.25 12.70 -4.64
N PRO A 2 14.25 13.59 -4.71
CA PRO A 2 13.24 13.69 -3.66
C PRO A 2 12.47 12.37 -3.56
N ILE A 3 12.29 11.87 -2.34
CA ILE A 3 11.49 10.68 -2.05
C ILE A 3 10.03 11.03 -2.36
N VAL A 4 9.40 10.33 -3.31
CA VAL A 4 7.98 10.57 -3.62
C VAL A 4 7.17 9.59 -2.78
N VAL A 5 6.60 10.09 -1.68
CA VAL A 5 5.61 9.35 -0.90
C VAL A 5 4.22 9.77 -1.38
N THR A 6 3.52 8.87 -2.06
CA THR A 6 2.11 9.07 -2.41
C THR A 6 1.24 8.45 -1.31
N THR A 7 0.20 9.16 -0.89
CA THR A 7 -0.71 8.71 0.17
C THR A 7 -2.15 8.69 -0.33
N ALA A 8 -2.92 7.68 0.05
CA ALA A 8 -4.37 7.67 -0.14
C ALA A 8 -5.08 7.10 1.09
N GLU A 9 -6.21 7.73 1.43
CA GLU A 9 -7.17 7.17 2.38
C GLU A 9 -8.16 6.27 1.64
N ILE A 10 -8.28 5.02 2.06
CA ILE A 10 -9.10 3.97 1.45
C ILE A 10 -10.25 3.63 2.40
N PRO A 11 -11.49 4.04 2.08
CA PRO A 11 -12.65 3.66 2.88
C PRO A 11 -12.86 2.15 2.94
N ALA A 12 -13.54 1.69 4.00
CA ALA A 12 -13.93 0.28 4.14
C ALA A 12 -14.68 -0.23 2.90
N GLY A 13 -14.29 -1.42 2.42
CA GLY A 13 -14.89 -2.08 1.27
C GLY A 13 -14.64 -1.40 -0.07
N GLN A 14 -13.74 -0.41 -0.14
CA GLN A 14 -13.43 0.31 -1.38
C GLN A 14 -12.02 0.00 -1.89
N SER A 15 -11.87 0.14 -3.21
CA SER A 15 -10.58 0.15 -3.88
C SER A 15 -10.19 1.58 -4.24
N LYS A 16 -8.92 1.95 -4.04
CA LYS A 16 -8.36 3.18 -4.58
C LYS A 16 -7.05 2.97 -5.33
N PRO A 17 -6.89 3.58 -6.52
CA PRO A 17 -5.63 3.59 -7.23
C PRO A 17 -4.70 4.66 -6.67
N ILE A 18 -3.42 4.34 -6.53
CA ILE A 18 -2.34 5.26 -6.17
C ILE A 18 -1.37 5.34 -7.33
N LYS A 19 -1.18 6.54 -7.88
CA LYS A 19 -0.24 6.77 -8.98
C LYS A 19 1.20 6.75 -8.48
N ILE A 20 2.04 5.89 -9.06
CA ILE A 20 3.47 5.76 -8.73
C ILE A 20 4.27 5.70 -10.02
N LYS A 21 5.35 6.47 -10.10
CA LYS A 21 6.15 6.58 -11.32
C LYS A 21 6.97 5.35 -11.61
N THR A 22 7.76 4.87 -10.64
CA THR A 22 8.75 3.80 -10.89
C THR A 22 8.41 2.46 -10.24
N GLY A 23 7.13 2.26 -9.91
CA GLY A 23 6.66 1.11 -9.12
C GLY A 23 6.91 1.28 -7.60
N PRO A 24 6.06 0.66 -6.76
CA PRO A 24 6.22 0.73 -5.32
C PRO A 24 7.43 -0.07 -4.84
N LYS A 25 8.19 0.49 -3.89
CA LYS A 25 9.28 -0.22 -3.17
C LYS A 25 8.92 -0.51 -1.72
N LYS A 26 8.13 0.38 -1.11
CA LYS A 26 7.65 0.24 0.27
C LYS A 26 6.19 0.67 0.35
N ILE A 27 5.37 -0.17 0.95
CA ILE A 27 3.96 0.10 1.24
C ILE A 27 3.81 0.09 2.76
N VAL A 28 3.17 1.13 3.28
CA VAL A 28 2.91 1.30 4.71
C VAL A 28 1.42 1.53 4.89
N VAL A 29 0.77 0.66 5.66
CA VAL A 29 -0.63 0.81 6.05
C VAL A 29 -0.66 1.45 7.44
N VAL A 30 -1.38 2.56 7.54
CA VAL A 30 -1.61 3.29 8.78
C VAL A 30 -3.08 3.14 9.14
N ASN A 31 -3.32 2.86 10.43
CA ASN A 31 -4.65 2.63 10.97
C ASN A 31 -5.06 3.77 11.93
N PRO A 32 -5.29 5.00 11.41
CA PRO A 32 -5.54 6.16 12.27
C PRO A 32 -6.91 6.08 12.97
N TYR A 33 -7.85 5.29 12.44
CA TYR A 33 -9.20 5.17 12.96
C TYR A 33 -9.38 3.97 13.91
N GLY A 34 -8.32 3.19 14.15
CA GLY A 34 -8.34 2.03 15.04
C GLY A 34 -9.35 0.97 14.61
N GLY A 35 -9.38 0.63 13.32
CA GLY A 35 -10.17 -0.48 12.77
C GLY A 35 -9.39 -1.77 12.67
N THR A 36 -10.06 -2.83 12.26
CA THR A 36 -9.49 -4.15 12.01
C THR A 36 -9.82 -4.59 10.61
N GLY A 37 -8.81 -5.04 9.87
CA GLY A 37 -9.01 -5.49 8.51
C GLY A 37 -7.73 -5.78 7.77
N THR A 38 -7.87 -5.92 6.46
CA THR A 38 -6.75 -6.26 5.57
C THR A 38 -6.75 -5.36 4.35
N VAL A 39 -5.58 -4.81 4.01
CA VAL A 39 -5.36 -4.17 2.72
C VAL A 39 -4.81 -5.20 1.73
N GLU A 40 -5.51 -5.40 0.63
CA GLU A 40 -5.10 -6.25 -0.48
C GLU A 40 -4.58 -5.39 -1.65
N PHE A 41 -3.53 -5.86 -2.31
CA PHE A 41 -3.03 -5.31 -3.57
C PHE A 41 -2.30 -6.39 -4.37
N PHE A 42 -2.04 -6.13 -5.65
CA PHE A 42 -1.39 -7.10 -6.54
C PHE A 42 -0.01 -6.61 -6.98
N ILE A 43 0.97 -7.50 -6.99
CA ILE A 43 2.29 -7.27 -7.61
C ILE A 43 2.54 -8.38 -8.62
N ASN A 44 2.64 -8.05 -9.91
CA ASN A 44 2.79 -9.03 -11.00
C ASN A 44 1.77 -10.17 -10.89
N ASP A 45 0.48 -9.81 -10.75
CA ASP A 45 -0.65 -10.73 -10.55
C ASP A 45 -0.61 -11.59 -9.27
N LEU A 46 0.37 -11.38 -8.38
CA LEU A 46 0.42 -12.02 -7.07
C LEU A 46 -0.34 -11.16 -6.04
N PRO A 47 -1.37 -11.70 -5.37
CA PRO A 47 -2.06 -10.98 -4.31
C PRO A 47 -1.16 -10.90 -3.06
N VAL A 48 -1.10 -9.70 -2.49
CA VAL A 48 -0.37 -9.38 -1.26
C VAL A 48 -1.33 -8.73 -0.28
N TYR A 49 -1.18 -9.10 0.98
CA TYR A 49 -2.09 -8.69 2.06
C TYR A 49 -1.30 -8.06 3.20
N ILE A 50 -1.77 -6.91 3.69
CA ILE A 50 -1.27 -6.27 4.91
C ILE A 50 -2.42 -6.17 5.90
N TYR A 51 -2.34 -6.98 6.95
CA TYR A 51 -3.28 -6.95 8.06
C TYR A 51 -3.00 -5.75 8.97
N TYR A 52 -4.06 -5.06 9.40
CA TYR A 52 -3.99 -3.98 10.39
C TYR A 52 -5.05 -4.21 11.47
N ASN A 53 -4.71 -3.82 12.71
CA ASN A 53 -5.65 -3.79 13.83
C ASN A 53 -5.17 -2.75 14.86
N PRO A 54 -5.97 -2.41 15.88
CA PRO A 54 -5.61 -1.38 16.87
C PRO A 54 -4.42 -1.76 17.77
N MET A 55 -4.09 -3.04 17.89
CA MET A 55 -2.95 -3.53 18.68
C MET A 55 -1.63 -3.47 17.90
N ILE A 56 -1.66 -3.29 16.57
CA ILE A 56 -0.46 -3.07 15.77
C ILE A 56 -0.10 -1.58 15.86
N ILE A 57 0.80 -1.28 16.81
CA ILE A 57 1.33 0.06 17.03
C ILE A 57 2.11 0.48 15.78
N GLU A 58 1.82 1.69 15.29
CA GLU A 58 2.20 2.17 13.96
C GLU A 58 3.62 1.79 13.47
N PRO A 59 3.76 1.47 12.18
CA PRO A 59 2.68 1.38 11.19
C PRO A 59 1.84 0.11 11.35
N GLY A 60 0.52 0.23 11.10
CA GLY A 60 -0.45 -0.87 11.11
C GLY A 60 -0.09 -2.05 10.20
N GLY A 61 0.87 -1.86 9.28
CA GLY A 61 1.70 -2.89 8.69
C GLY A 61 2.69 -2.28 7.68
N THR A 62 3.77 -2.97 7.37
CA THR A 62 4.75 -2.56 6.34
C THR A 62 5.10 -3.73 5.44
N PHE A 63 5.14 -3.48 4.14
CA PHE A 63 5.62 -4.42 3.14
C PHE A 63 6.73 -3.79 2.32
N ASN A 64 7.90 -4.44 2.31
CA ASN A 64 9.00 -4.09 1.41
C ASN A 64 8.90 -5.00 0.19
N ILE A 65 8.84 -4.40 -1.00
CA ILE A 65 8.70 -5.14 -2.24
C ILE A 65 10.10 -5.65 -2.65
N PRO A 66 10.30 -6.97 -2.79
CA PRO A 66 11.56 -7.52 -3.28
C PRO A 66 11.87 -7.00 -4.68
N ASP A 67 13.13 -6.70 -4.96
CA ASP A 67 13.57 -6.28 -6.31
C ASP A 67 13.25 -7.34 -7.38
N THR A 68 13.10 -8.62 -7.02
CA THR A 68 12.66 -9.70 -7.91
C THR A 68 11.21 -9.59 -8.35
N LEU A 69 10.37 -8.90 -7.57
CA LEU A 69 8.97 -8.61 -7.90
C LEU A 69 8.80 -7.21 -8.49
N ASN A 70 9.83 -6.37 -8.46
CA ASN A 70 9.83 -5.06 -9.06
C ASN A 70 10.41 -5.19 -10.48
N ASN A 71 9.59 -5.33 -11.51
CA ASN A 71 10.10 -5.45 -12.88
C ASN A 71 10.61 -4.08 -13.37
N PRO A 72 11.93 -3.86 -13.51
CA PRO A 72 12.47 -2.56 -13.92
C PRO A 72 12.25 -2.25 -15.42
N ASN A 73 11.72 -3.21 -16.19
CA ASN A 73 11.59 -3.13 -17.64
C ASN A 73 10.14 -2.96 -18.13
N GLU A 74 9.13 -2.91 -17.26
CA GLU A 74 7.79 -2.51 -17.69
C GLU A 74 7.68 -0.97 -17.77
N PRO A 75 7.17 -0.42 -18.89
CA PRO A 75 7.14 1.02 -19.11
C PRO A 75 6.33 1.73 -18.02
N THR A 76 6.90 2.82 -17.51
CA THR A 76 6.57 3.50 -16.25
C THR A 76 5.73 4.78 -16.45
N ASP A 77 4.89 4.78 -17.48
CA ASP A 77 3.97 5.89 -17.72
C ASP A 77 2.67 5.63 -16.95
N ASP A 78 2.66 6.04 -15.69
CA ASP A 78 1.50 6.04 -14.78
C ASP A 78 1.02 4.66 -14.28
N ASN A 79 1.90 3.90 -13.61
CA ASN A 79 1.48 2.70 -12.89
C ASN A 79 0.60 3.08 -11.69
N TYR A 80 -0.71 2.97 -11.89
CA TYR A 80 -1.68 3.02 -10.82
C TYR A 80 -1.63 1.69 -10.06
N PHE A 81 -1.29 1.76 -8.78
CA PHE A 81 -1.36 0.63 -7.87
C PHE A 81 -2.68 0.66 -7.12
N CYS A 82 -3.54 -0.33 -7.38
CA CYS A 82 -4.83 -0.46 -6.73
C CYS A 82 -4.69 -1.17 -5.38
N PHE A 83 -5.28 -0.57 -4.36
CA PHE A 83 -5.37 -1.12 -3.02
C PHE A 83 -6.84 -1.26 -2.65
N HIS A 84 -7.22 -2.42 -2.13
CA HIS A 84 -8.56 -2.67 -1.60
C HIS A 84 -8.51 -2.81 -0.09
N ASN A 85 -9.44 -2.17 0.62
CA ASN A 85 -9.55 -2.27 2.07
C ASN A 85 -10.69 -3.21 2.49
N TRP A 86 -10.34 -4.45 2.83
CA TRP A 86 -11.23 -5.44 3.46
C TRP A 86 -11.33 -5.15 4.97
N ASP A 87 -11.98 -4.06 5.34
CA ASP A 87 -12.23 -3.68 6.73
C ASP A 87 -13.50 -4.36 7.27
N GLU A 88 -13.43 -4.85 8.52
CA GLU A 88 -14.53 -5.55 9.19
C GLU A 88 -15.41 -4.61 10.04
N ASP A 89 -14.93 -3.40 10.34
CA ASP A 89 -15.48 -2.44 11.31
C ASP A 89 -16.10 -1.18 10.64
N GLY A 90 -16.11 -1.10 9.31
CA GLY A 90 -16.54 0.07 8.53
C GLY A 90 -15.54 1.25 8.52
N LYS A 91 -14.28 1.05 8.90
CA LYS A 91 -13.26 2.09 9.05
C LYS A 91 -12.35 2.20 7.83
N ALA A 92 -11.92 3.43 7.56
CA ALA A 92 -10.94 3.69 6.52
C ALA A 92 -9.52 3.34 6.99
N VAL A 93 -8.59 3.23 6.06
CA VAL A 93 -7.15 3.15 6.33
C VAL A 93 -6.38 4.09 5.44
N VAL A 94 -5.18 4.47 5.87
CA VAL A 94 -4.29 5.32 5.08
C VAL A 94 -3.13 4.48 4.56
N VAL A 95 -3.03 4.37 3.24
CA VAL A 95 -1.92 3.69 2.57
C VAL A 95 -0.92 4.73 2.10
N LYS A 96 0.34 4.58 2.53
CA LYS A 96 1.48 5.36 2.07
C LYS A 96 2.36 4.48 1.21
N VAL A 97 2.74 4.97 0.04
CA VAL A 97 3.59 4.22 -0.88
C VAL A 97 4.79 5.05 -1.28
N SER A 98 5.96 4.43 -1.20
CA SER A 98 7.25 5.02 -1.56
C SER A 98 7.87 4.24 -2.71
N ASP A 99 8.46 4.96 -3.65
CA ASP A 99 9.29 4.45 -4.74
C ASP A 99 10.78 4.30 -4.36
N VAL A 100 11.13 4.60 -3.10
CA VAL A 100 12.47 4.44 -2.53
C VAL A 100 12.42 3.57 -1.26
N ILE A 101 13.37 2.65 -1.12
CA ILE A 101 13.64 1.95 0.15
C ILE A 101 14.35 2.95 1.07
N ILE A 102 13.66 3.44 2.09
CA ILE A 102 14.29 4.27 3.13
C ILE A 102 14.96 3.29 4.11
N PRO A 103 16.30 3.36 4.29
CA PRO A 103 17.02 2.53 5.27
C PRO A 103 16.60 2.82 6.72
#